data_AF-A0A9P5ZJ78-F1
#
_entry.id   AF-A0A9P5ZJ78-F1
#
_cell.length_a   1.000
_cell.length_b   1.000
_cell.length_c   1.000
_cell.angle_alpha   90.00
_cell.angle_beta   90.00
_cell.angle_gamma   90.00
#
_symmetry.space_group_name_H-M   'P 1'
#
loop_
_entity.id
_entity.type
_entity.pdbx_description
1 polymer ?
#
loop_
_entity_poly.entity_id
_entity_poly.type
_entity_poly.pdbx_seq_one_letter_code
_entity_poly.pdbx_strand_id
1 'polypeptide(L)'
;MKTLRNIDKGCALLKHIVRQGHWPAWEPTTRIIVDSYHYINHQVTDHLCQAWCNPAPLNGDAPNLVVVVNDKQGNPYYKRAFNTQACEQLNAWIGGFLTVLNQMTVSNFNLTMHVLLFIHTQRVIAKQEEKKRKQEAGIEVVGSDEESEDEEDSESDEEGSEEEEN
;
A
#
# COMPACT_ATOMS: atom_id res chain seq x y z
N MET A 1 1.19 6.22 20.12
CA MET A 1 0.65 6.28 18.74
C MET A 1 1.77 6.75 17.84
N LYS A 2 2.25 5.91 16.90
CA LYS A 2 3.37 6.25 16.02
C LYS A 2 2.86 7.06 14.82
N THR A 3 3.54 8.15 14.47
CA THR A 3 3.26 8.91 13.24
C THR A 3 3.84 8.16 12.05
N LEU A 4 3.05 8.08 10.98
CA LEU A 4 3.37 7.33 9.77
C LEU A 4 3.63 8.31 8.62
N ARG A 5 4.73 8.09 7.89
CA ARG A 5 5.01 8.80 6.64
C ARG A 5 5.35 7.77 5.58
N ASN A 6 4.52 7.70 4.53
CA ASN A 6 4.83 6.96 3.31
C ASN A 6 5.63 7.88 2.38
N ILE A 7 6.87 7.52 2.09
CA ILE A 7 7.81 8.32 1.29
C ILE A 7 8.66 7.36 0.46
N ASP A 8 8.68 7.48 -0.87
CA ASP A 8 9.53 6.68 -1.77
C ASP A 8 11.02 6.76 -1.40
N LYS A 9 11.43 7.89 -0.81
CA LYS A 9 12.80 8.14 -0.30
C LYS A 9 12.92 7.99 1.23
N GLY A 10 11.96 7.33 1.86
CA GLY A 10 11.90 7.12 3.31
C GLY A 10 13.15 6.43 3.83
N CYS A 11 13.64 5.40 3.13
CA CYS A 11 14.88 4.71 3.46
C CYS A 11 16.11 5.64 3.47
N ALA A 12 16.19 6.57 2.51
CA ALA A 12 17.29 7.55 2.46
C ALA A 12 17.22 8.54 3.64
N LEU A 13 16.01 9.00 3.98
CA LEU A 13 15.78 9.84 5.15
C LEU A 13 16.17 9.12 6.44
N LEU A 14 15.76 7.86 6.61
CA LEU A 14 16.10 7.04 7.76
C LEU A 14 17.62 6.89 7.90
N LYS A 15 18.31 6.50 6.82
CA LYS A 15 19.78 6.37 6.80
C LYS A 15 20.47 7.68 7.18
N HIS A 16 19.94 8.81 6.72
CA HIS A 16 20.46 10.12 7.08
C HIS A 16 20.29 10.43 8.57
N ILE A 17 19.09 10.21 9.14
CA ILE A 17 18.78 10.46 10.56
C ILE A 17 19.64 9.57 11.47
N VAL A 18 19.80 8.30 11.10
CA VAL A 18 20.65 7.34 11.84
C VAL A 18 22.11 7.79 11.80
N ARG A 19 22.62 8.18 10.62
CA ARG A 19 24.00 8.69 10.47
C ARG A 19 24.25 9.97 11.28
N GLN A 20 23.24 10.82 11.44
CA GLN A 20 23.29 12.03 12.27
C GLN A 20 23.18 11.71 13.78
N GLY A 21 22.88 10.47 14.16
CA GLY A 21 22.71 10.06 15.56
C GLY A 21 21.38 10.49 16.18
N HIS A 22 20.42 10.96 15.37
CA HIS A 22 19.15 11.49 15.87
C HIS A 22 18.06 10.42 16.00
N TRP A 23 18.27 9.22 15.46
CA TRP A 23 17.26 8.15 15.43
C TRP A 23 16.64 7.80 16.80
N PRO A 24 17.38 7.72 17.92
CA PRO A 24 16.81 7.37 19.22
C PRO A 24 15.69 8.32 19.70
N ALA A 25 15.68 9.58 19.24
CA ALA A 25 14.61 10.53 19.57
C ALA A 25 13.31 10.26 18.78
N TRP A 26 13.42 9.64 17.60
CA TRP A 26 12.30 9.43 16.67
C TRP A 26 11.76 8.01 16.73
N GLU A 27 12.62 7.02 17.02
CA GLU A 27 12.27 5.60 17.10
C GLU A 27 10.99 5.30 17.90
N PRO A 28 10.75 5.89 19.10
CA PRO A 28 9.57 5.54 19.88
C PRO A 28 8.26 6.09 19.29
N THR A 29 8.36 7.17 18.51
CA THR A 29 7.20 7.98 18.09
C THR A 29 6.94 7.93 16.60
N THR A 30 7.87 7.42 15.79
CA THR A 30 7.82 7.52 14.33
C THR A 30 8.24 6.22 13.68
N ARG A 31 7.47 5.81 12.65
CA ARG A 31 7.82 4.74 11.72
C ARG A 31 7.90 5.35 10.32
N ILE A 32 9.01 5.12 9.62
CA ILE A 32 9.22 5.57 8.25
C ILE A 32 8.94 4.39 7.34
N ILE A 33 7.74 4.35 6.74
CA ILE A 33 7.31 3.25 5.90
C ILE A 33 7.57 3.61 4.45
N VAL A 34 8.04 2.63 3.68
CA VAL A 34 8.15 2.74 2.22
C VAL A 34 7.10 1.86 1.54
N ASP A 35 6.84 2.10 0.27
CA ASP A 35 5.95 1.26 -0.52
C ASP A 35 6.53 -0.17 -0.70
N SER A 36 5.67 -1.12 -1.07
CA SER A 36 6.07 -2.52 -1.21
C SER A 36 7.11 -2.73 -2.32
N TYR A 37 7.03 -1.96 -3.41
CA TYR A 37 7.94 -2.06 -4.54
C TYR A 37 9.36 -1.59 -4.19
N HIS A 38 9.47 -0.52 -3.42
CA HIS A 38 10.72 -0.06 -2.86
C HIS A 38 11.27 -1.09 -1.87
N TYR A 39 10.40 -1.66 -1.02
CA TYR A 39 10.80 -2.66 -0.03
C TYR A 39 11.40 -3.93 -0.65
N ILE A 40 10.77 -4.51 -1.68
CA ILE A 40 11.26 -5.73 -2.36
C ILE A 40 12.63 -5.53 -3.02
N ASN A 41 12.97 -4.30 -3.39
CA ASN A 41 14.25 -3.97 -4.00
C ASN A 41 15.39 -3.82 -2.98
N HIS A 42 15.11 -3.93 -1.67
CA HIS A 42 16.16 -3.96 -0.67
C HIS A 42 16.90 -5.29 -0.66
N GLN A 43 18.21 -5.21 -0.44
CA GLN A 43 19.01 -6.39 -0.13
C GLN A 43 18.64 -6.93 1.25
N VAL A 44 18.68 -8.25 1.39
CA VAL A 44 18.40 -8.96 2.66
C VAL A 44 19.34 -8.51 3.79
N THR A 45 20.50 -7.96 3.45
CA THR A 45 21.49 -7.44 4.41
C THR A 45 21.20 -6.01 4.91
N ASP A 46 20.20 -5.31 4.35
CA ASP A 46 19.81 -3.97 4.81
C ASP A 46 18.90 -4.07 6.06
N HIS A 47 19.48 -4.52 7.17
CA HIS A 47 18.77 -4.76 8.43
C HIS A 47 18.06 -3.50 8.96
N LEU A 48 18.59 -2.31 8.67
CA LEU A 48 17.97 -1.05 9.07
C LEU A 48 16.63 -0.86 8.34
N CYS A 49 16.60 -1.03 7.02
CA CYS A 49 15.38 -0.89 6.23
C CYS A 49 14.40 -2.04 6.48
N GLN A 50 14.89 -3.27 6.69
CA GLN A 50 14.02 -4.40 7.08
C GLN A 50 13.29 -4.15 8.41
N ALA A 51 14.02 -3.65 9.41
CA ALA A 51 13.45 -3.41 10.73
C ALA A 51 12.46 -2.24 10.73
N TRP A 52 12.79 -1.16 10.00
CA TRP A 52 12.12 0.14 10.20
C TRP A 52 11.31 0.64 9.00
N CYS A 53 11.55 0.12 7.80
CA CYS A 53 10.87 0.49 6.56
C CYS A 53 9.85 -0.54 6.06
N ASN A 54 9.69 -1.67 6.76
CA ASN A 54 8.71 -2.68 6.40
C ASN A 54 7.29 -2.06 6.21
N PRO A 55 6.69 -2.21 5.01
CA PRO A 55 5.35 -1.73 4.68
C PRO A 55 4.21 -2.33 5.49
N ALA A 56 4.43 -3.50 6.10
CA ALA A 56 3.42 -4.27 6.82
C ALA A 56 4.10 -5.10 7.94
N PRO A 57 4.51 -4.45 9.05
CA PRO A 57 5.08 -5.18 10.16
C PRO A 57 3.99 -6.02 10.84
N LEU A 58 4.09 -7.34 10.74
CA LEU A 58 3.14 -8.33 11.29
C LEU A 58 3.19 -8.46 12.83
N ASN A 59 3.91 -7.58 13.50
CA ASN A 59 4.12 -7.59 14.95
C ASN A 59 3.22 -6.59 15.70
N GLY A 60 2.23 -5.99 15.02
CA GLY A 60 1.31 -5.02 15.61
C GLY A 60 1.91 -3.63 15.89
N ASP A 61 3.15 -3.35 15.44
CA ASP A 61 3.80 -2.04 15.62
C ASP A 61 3.13 -0.90 14.84
N ALA A 62 2.32 -1.25 13.85
CA ALA A 62 1.61 -0.32 12.99
C ALA A 62 0.10 -0.61 13.00
N PRO A 63 -0.58 -0.41 14.14
CA PRO A 63 -2.00 -0.75 14.30
C PRO A 63 -2.93 0.08 13.39
N ASN A 64 -2.46 1.21 12.87
CA ASN A 64 -3.20 2.04 11.90
C ASN A 64 -3.06 1.52 10.46
N LEU A 65 -2.16 0.57 10.19
CA LEU A 65 -1.95 -0.03 8.87
C LEU A 65 -2.34 -1.49 8.79
N VAL A 66 -2.46 -2.18 9.92
CA VAL A 66 -2.72 -3.62 9.98
C VAL A 66 -3.84 -3.87 10.98
N VAL A 67 -4.94 -4.44 10.49
CA VAL A 67 -6.09 -4.91 11.27
C VAL A 67 -5.98 -6.41 11.42
N VAL A 68 -6.21 -6.93 12.62
CA VAL A 68 -6.32 -8.37 12.85
C VAL A 68 -7.72 -8.80 12.41
N VAL A 69 -7.77 -9.73 11.46
CA VAL A 69 -9.01 -10.32 10.95
C VAL A 69 -8.94 -11.82 11.18
N ASN A 70 -10.07 -12.46 11.52
CA ASN A 70 -10.11 -13.91 11.63
C ASN A 70 -10.41 -14.52 10.26
N ASP A 71 -9.67 -15.56 9.89
CA ASP A 71 -9.96 -16.36 8.70
C ASP A 71 -11.25 -17.17 8.87
N LYS A 72 -11.63 -17.94 7.84
CA LYS A 72 -12.82 -18.82 7.89
C LYS A 72 -12.69 -19.94 8.94
N GLN A 73 -11.49 -20.23 9.41
CA GLN A 73 -11.15 -21.27 10.38
C GLN A 73 -11.05 -20.69 11.81
N GLY A 74 -11.18 -19.38 11.97
CA GLY A 74 -11.11 -18.66 13.24
C GLY A 74 -9.70 -18.20 13.64
N ASN A 75 -8.67 -18.48 12.84
CA ASN A 75 -7.30 -18.06 13.15
C ASN A 75 -7.11 -16.56 12.84
N PRO A 76 -6.44 -15.81 13.73
CA PRO A 76 -6.14 -14.40 13.48
C PRO A 76 -5.05 -14.28 12.40
N TYR A 77 -5.35 -13.56 11.33
CA TYR A 77 -4.38 -13.09 10.35
C TYR A 77 -4.35 -11.57 10.30
N TYR A 78 -3.22 -11.03 9.86
CA TYR A 78 -2.98 -9.60 9.78
C TYR A 78 -3.32 -9.10 8.38
N LYS A 79 -4.39 -8.31 8.24
CA LYS A 79 -4.80 -7.69 6.98
C LYS A 79 -4.45 -6.21 6.98
N ARG A 80 -4.02 -5.67 5.84
CA ARG A 80 -3.79 -4.22 5.73
C ARG A 80 -5.11 -3.45 5.91
N ALA A 81 -5.09 -2.41 6.74
CA ALA A 81 -6.20 -1.49 6.97
C ALA A 81 -6.48 -0.60 5.75
N PHE A 82 -5.48 -0.42 4.89
CA PHE A 82 -5.49 0.51 3.78
C PHE A 82 -4.78 -0.10 2.56
N ASN A 83 -5.34 0.13 1.38
CA ASN A 83 -4.74 -0.31 0.12
C ASN A 83 -3.80 0.80 -0.39
N THR A 84 -2.49 0.64 -0.15
CA THR A 84 -1.48 1.63 -0.56
C THR A 84 -1.40 1.78 -2.08
N GLN A 85 -1.51 0.68 -2.82
CA GLN A 85 -1.46 0.69 -4.29
C GLN A 85 -2.65 1.43 -4.90
N ALA A 86 -3.87 1.17 -4.40
CA ALA A 86 -5.06 1.90 -4.85
C ALA A 86 -4.92 3.41 -4.62
N CYS A 87 -4.23 3.81 -3.56
CA CYS A 87 -4.01 5.22 -3.26
C CYS A 87 -2.88 5.84 -4.07
N GLU A 88 -1.85 5.10 -4.43
CA GLU A 88 -0.87 5.54 -5.43
C GLU A 88 -1.53 5.76 -6.79
N GLN A 89 -2.38 4.84 -7.25
CA GLN A 89 -3.14 5.01 -8.50
C GLN A 89 -4.07 6.23 -8.44
N LEU A 90 -4.82 6.38 -7.34
CA LEU A 90 -5.68 7.55 -7.14
C LEU A 90 -4.88 8.85 -7.14
N ASN A 91 -3.71 8.88 -6.47
CA ASN A 91 -2.85 10.05 -6.43
C ASN A 91 -2.26 10.38 -7.81
N ALA A 92 -1.88 9.36 -8.59
CA ALA A 92 -1.43 9.54 -9.97
C ALA A 92 -2.54 10.17 -10.83
N TRP A 93 -3.78 9.68 -10.69
CA TRP A 93 -4.94 10.25 -11.38
C TRP A 93 -5.23 11.69 -10.96
N ILE A 94 -5.20 11.99 -9.66
CA ILE A 94 -5.39 13.35 -9.12
C ILE A 94 -4.24 14.27 -9.57
N GLY A 95 -3.04 13.75 -9.78
CA GLY A 95 -1.86 14.49 -10.22
C GLY A 95 -2.10 15.33 -11.48
N GLY A 96 -2.94 14.85 -12.40
CA GLY A 96 -3.34 15.59 -13.60
C GLY A 96 -4.13 16.88 -13.34
N PHE A 97 -4.72 17.03 -12.15
CA PHE A 97 -5.52 18.20 -11.75
C PHE A 97 -4.78 19.14 -10.81
N LEU A 98 -3.58 18.78 -10.35
CA LEU A 98 -2.87 19.46 -9.27
C LEU A 98 -2.65 20.96 -9.52
N THR A 99 -2.41 21.36 -10.78
CA THR A 99 -2.21 22.77 -11.16
C THR A 99 -3.44 23.63 -10.89
N VAL A 100 -4.63 23.11 -11.18
CA VAL A 100 -5.91 23.78 -10.95
C VAL A 100 -6.26 23.75 -9.46
N LEU A 101 -6.05 22.61 -8.81
CA LEU A 101 -6.33 22.43 -7.40
C LEU A 101 -5.51 23.37 -6.51
N ASN A 102 -4.24 23.58 -6.83
CA ASN A 102 -3.34 24.46 -6.07
C ASN A 102 -3.72 25.95 -6.15
N GLN A 103 -4.56 26.35 -7.11
CA GLN A 103 -4.97 27.75 -7.30
C GLN A 103 -6.35 28.05 -6.68
N MET A 104 -7.02 27.05 -6.11
CA MET A 104 -8.37 27.20 -5.57
C MET A 104 -8.38 27.67 -4.10
N THR A 105 -9.44 28.37 -3.73
CA THR A 105 -9.75 28.62 -2.31
C THR A 105 -10.15 27.31 -1.63
N VAL A 106 -10.03 27.24 -0.30
CA VAL A 106 -10.35 26.02 0.48
C VAL A 106 -11.77 25.52 0.21
N SER A 107 -12.75 26.42 0.14
CA SER A 107 -14.15 26.05 -0.14
C SER A 107 -14.33 25.43 -1.53
N ASN A 108 -13.65 25.98 -2.54
CA ASN A 108 -13.71 25.45 -3.90
C ASN A 108 -12.95 24.13 -4.02
N PHE A 109 -11.78 24.02 -3.37
CA PHE A 109 -11.00 22.79 -3.33
C PHE A 109 -11.82 21.62 -2.79
N ASN A 110 -12.53 21.81 -1.68
CA ASN A 110 -13.36 20.74 -1.08
C ASN A 110 -14.45 20.27 -2.05
N LEU A 111 -15.21 21.20 -2.66
CA LEU A 111 -16.24 20.85 -3.63
C LEU A 111 -15.64 20.13 -4.85
N THR A 112 -14.52 20.64 -5.37
CA THR A 112 -13.83 20.05 -6.51
C THR A 112 -13.31 18.65 -6.19
N MET A 113 -12.74 18.43 -5.01
CA MET A 113 -12.32 17.10 -4.54
C MET A 113 -13.49 16.12 -4.52
N HIS A 114 -14.64 16.52 -3.96
CA HIS A 114 -15.82 15.67 -3.94
C HIS A 114 -16.29 15.28 -5.34
N VAL A 115 -16.33 16.23 -6.27
CA VAL A 115 -16.72 15.97 -7.66
C VAL A 115 -15.72 15.05 -8.37
N LEU A 116 -14.41 15.29 -8.20
CA LEU A 116 -13.37 14.45 -8.80
C LEU A 116 -13.46 13.00 -8.28
N LEU A 117 -13.57 12.82 -6.96
CA LEU A 117 -13.71 11.48 -6.37
C LEU A 117 -14.99 10.77 -6.83
N PHE A 118 -16.11 11.50 -6.95
CA PHE A 118 -17.35 10.94 -7.47
C PHE A 118 -17.19 10.45 -8.91
N ILE A 119 -16.61 11.28 -9.78
CA ILE A 119 -16.39 10.92 -11.20
C ILE A 119 -15.45 9.72 -11.31
N HIS A 120 -14.35 9.71 -10.55
CA HIS A 120 -13.39 8.60 -10.55
C HIS A 120 -14.05 7.29 -10.12
N THR A 121 -14.84 7.32 -9.04
CA THR A 121 -15.56 6.15 -8.53
C THR A 121 -16.48 5.56 -9.60
N GLN A 122 -17.25 6.40 -10.30
CA GLN A 122 -18.12 5.93 -11.38
C GLN A 122 -17.32 5.29 -12.53
N ARG A 123 -16.17 5.87 -12.88
CA ARG A 123 -15.29 5.33 -13.92
C ARG A 123 -14.71 3.97 -13.54
N VAL A 124 -14.27 3.82 -12.29
CA VAL A 124 -13.70 2.56 -11.78
C VAL A 124 -14.76 1.46 -11.75
N ILE A 125 -15.97 1.75 -11.26
CA ILE A 125 -17.09 0.79 -11.23
C ILE A 125 -17.41 0.33 -12.67
N ALA A 126 -17.57 1.26 -13.60
CA ALA A 126 -17.86 0.92 -15.00
C ALA A 126 -16.75 0.07 -15.64
N LYS A 127 -15.47 0.40 -15.41
CA LYS A 127 -14.32 -0.42 -15.86
C LYS A 127 -14.38 -1.84 -15.27
N GLN A 128 -14.70 -1.98 -13.97
CA GLN A 128 -14.80 -3.27 -13.30
C GLN A 128 -15.96 -4.12 -13.85
N GLU A 129 -17.12 -3.52 -14.10
CA GLU A 129 -18.27 -4.19 -14.72
C GLU A 129 -17.95 -4.65 -16.15
N GLU A 130 -17.23 -3.82 -16.93
CA GLU A 130 -16.79 -4.20 -18.27
C GLU A 130 -15.78 -5.37 -18.24
N LYS A 131 -14.81 -5.34 -17.32
CA LYS A 131 -13.84 -6.43 -17.13
C LYS A 131 -14.56 -7.74 -16.78
N LYS A 132 -15.51 -7.72 -15.83
CA LYS A 132 -16.31 -8.90 -15.47
C LYS A 132 -17.08 -9.46 -16.67
N ARG A 133 -17.73 -8.59 -17.45
CA ARG A 133 -18.44 -9.00 -18.67
C ARG A 133 -17.53 -9.62 -19.73
N LYS A 134 -16.30 -9.10 -19.90
CA LYS A 134 -15.32 -9.65 -20.85
C LYS A 134 -14.80 -11.02 -20.41
N GLN A 135 -14.55 -11.19 -19.10
CA GLN A 135 -14.17 -12.47 -18.50
C GLN A 135 -15.28 -13.52 -18.67
N GLU A 136 -16.53 -13.16 -18.40
CA GLU A 136 -17.70 -14.04 -18.62
C GLU A 136 -17.89 -14.44 -20.09
N ALA A 137 -17.49 -13.57 -21.02
CA ALA A 137 -17.57 -13.82 -22.46
C ALA A 137 -16.37 -14.62 -23.03
N GLY A 138 -15.39 -15.00 -22.20
CA GLY A 138 -14.19 -15.74 -22.62
C GLY A 138 -13.26 -14.95 -23.54
N ILE A 139 -13.32 -13.61 -23.52
CA ILE A 139 -12.44 -12.74 -24.30
C ILE A 139 -11.18 -12.48 -23.47
N GLU A 140 -10.01 -12.92 -23.94
CA GLU A 140 -8.73 -12.52 -23.35
C GLU A 140 -8.62 -11.00 -23.39
N VAL A 141 -8.64 -10.39 -22.20
CA VAL A 141 -8.42 -8.97 -22.03
C VAL A 141 -6.93 -8.73 -22.22
N VAL A 142 -6.51 -8.47 -23.47
CA VAL A 142 -5.18 -7.91 -23.73
C VAL A 142 -5.14 -6.55 -23.03
N GLY A 143 -4.44 -6.50 -21.90
CA GLY A 143 -4.19 -5.29 -21.13
C GLY A 143 -3.40 -4.32 -22.00
N SER A 144 -4.08 -3.34 -22.58
CA SER A 144 -3.39 -2.12 -22.97
C SER A 144 -3.19 -1.35 -21.67
N ASP A 145 -1.94 -1.31 -21.21
CA ASP A 145 -1.42 -0.42 -20.17
C ASP A 145 -2.15 0.93 -20.21
N GLU A 146 -2.73 1.46 -19.13
CA GLU A 146 -2.21 1.62 -17.78
C GLU A 146 -3.32 1.29 -16.74
N GLU A 147 -2.94 0.74 -15.58
CA GLU A 147 -3.80 0.38 -14.42
C GLU A 147 -4.43 -1.03 -14.45
N SER A 148 -3.64 -2.05 -14.06
CA SER A 148 -4.01 -3.07 -13.04
C SER A 148 -3.18 -4.35 -13.21
N GLU A 149 -2.41 -4.72 -12.20
CA GLU A 149 -2.22 -6.12 -11.82
C GLU A 149 -2.82 -6.24 -10.42
N ASP A 150 -4.10 -6.60 -10.38
CA ASP A 150 -4.70 -7.20 -9.20
C ASP A 150 -4.17 -8.64 -9.15
N GLU A 151 -2.97 -8.85 -8.63
CA GLU A 151 -2.58 -10.19 -8.20
C GLU A 151 -3.35 -10.48 -6.92
N GLU A 152 -4.43 -11.24 -7.08
CA GLU A 152 -4.98 -12.03 -5.98
C GLU A 152 -3.87 -12.94 -5.47
N ASP A 153 -3.40 -12.63 -4.26
CA ASP A 153 -2.55 -13.46 -3.43
C ASP A 153 -3.17 -14.85 -3.31
N SER A 154 -2.74 -15.73 -4.21
CA SER A 154 -2.99 -17.16 -4.18
C SER A 154 -1.71 -17.81 -3.69
N GLU A 155 -1.36 -17.58 -2.42
CA GLU A 155 -0.38 -18.42 -1.75
C GLU A 155 -0.98 -19.81 -1.51
N SER A 156 -0.53 -20.69 -2.39
CA SER A 156 -0.54 -22.13 -2.33
C SER A 156 -0.22 -22.68 -0.94
N ASP A 157 -1.04 -23.66 -0.52
CA ASP A 157 -0.75 -24.58 0.56
C ASP A 157 0.58 -25.31 0.29
N GLU A 158 1.67 -24.89 0.94
CA GLU A 158 2.83 -25.77 1.14
C GLU A 158 2.62 -26.56 2.44
N GLU A 159 2.13 -27.79 2.27
CA GLU A 159 2.24 -28.86 3.27
C GLU A 159 3.72 -29.13 3.55
N GLY A 160 4.24 -28.58 4.64
CA GLY A 160 5.50 -28.98 5.24
C GLY A 160 5.28 -30.15 6.20
N SER A 161 5.53 -31.36 5.70
CA SER A 161 5.58 -32.61 6.46
C SER A 161 6.51 -32.52 7.68
N GLU A 162 5.99 -32.97 8.82
CA GLU A 162 6.77 -33.31 10.01
C GLU A 162 7.75 -34.45 9.66
N GLU A 163 9.05 -34.15 9.65
CA GLU A 163 10.07 -35.18 9.84
C GLU A 163 10.47 -35.19 11.32
N GLU A 164 9.88 -36.14 12.04
CA GLU A 164 10.46 -36.68 13.26
C GLU A 164 11.82 -37.32 12.92
N GLU A 165 12.89 -36.89 13.57
CA GLU A 165 14.04 -37.78 13.80
C GLU A 165 14.80 -37.37 15.08
N ASN A 166 14.46 -38.11 16.15
CA ASN A 166 15.32 -38.72 17.17
C ASN A 166 16.39 -37.88 17.91
#